data_AF-A0A8D8SZC6-F1
#
_entry.id   AF-A0A8D8SZC6-F1
#
_cell.length_a   1.000
_cell.length_b   1.000
_cell.length_c   1.000
_cell.angle_alpha   90.00
_cell.angle_beta   90.00
_cell.angle_gamma   90.00
#
_symmetry.space_group_name_H-M   'P 1'
#
loop_
_entity.id
_entity.type
_entity.pdbx_description
1 polymer ?
#
loop_
_entity_poly.entity_id
_entity_poly.type
_entity_poly.pdbx_seq_one_letter_code
_entity_poly.pdbx_strand_id
1 'polypeptide(L)'
;MEHLQEQLDEEFGQFRQYLESHGVRVALAKSLSNLKKEAERPANPVSFIVDQLQPDGPCAKEDRRIAELNQIIELLKEQIAMYEAKAKEEAEAAAKAKTEQDAEEAKNETAEGGNA
;
A
#
# COMPACT_ATOMS: atom_id res chain seq x y z
N MET A 1 -5.54 -50.58 -6.24
CA MET A 1 -4.85 -49.84 -5.18
C MET A 1 -4.23 -48.57 -5.75
N GLU A 2 -3.43 -48.63 -6.82
CA GLU A 2 -2.84 -47.42 -7.45
C GLU A 2 -3.87 -46.39 -7.95
N HIS A 3 -4.92 -46.79 -8.66
CA HIS A 3 -5.96 -45.85 -9.09
C HIS A 3 -6.75 -45.17 -7.96
N LEU A 4 -6.80 -45.80 -6.79
CA LEU A 4 -7.46 -45.22 -5.61
C LEU A 4 -6.57 -44.17 -4.94
N GLN A 5 -5.25 -44.34 -5.04
CA GLN A 5 -4.25 -43.39 -4.58
C GLN A 5 -4.23 -42.14 -5.46
N GLU A 6 -4.23 -42.31 -6.79
CA GLU A 6 -4.31 -41.19 -7.75
C GLU A 6 -5.55 -40.33 -7.57
N GLN A 7 -6.72 -40.96 -7.39
CA GLN A 7 -7.97 -40.25 -7.13
C GLN A 7 -7.93 -39.44 -5.83
N LEU A 8 -7.38 -40.02 -4.75
CA LEU A 8 -7.22 -39.31 -3.49
C LEU A 8 -6.29 -38.11 -3.61
N ASP A 9 -5.19 -38.25 -4.33
CA ASP A 9 -4.20 -37.19 -4.52
C ASP A 9 -4.79 -36.01 -5.33
N GLU A 10 -5.58 -36.30 -6.36
CA GLU A 10 -6.32 -35.27 -7.11
C GLU A 10 -7.35 -34.55 -6.22
N GLU A 11 -8.16 -35.28 -5.46
CA GLU A 11 -9.15 -34.70 -4.54
C GLU A 11 -8.47 -33.82 -3.48
N PHE A 12 -7.36 -34.27 -2.90
CA PHE A 12 -6.58 -33.46 -1.95
C PHE A 12 -5.95 -32.24 -2.61
N GLY A 13 -5.49 -32.35 -3.85
CA GLY A 13 -4.99 -31.21 -4.63
C GLY A 13 -6.06 -30.14 -4.81
N GLN A 14 -7.25 -30.53 -5.25
CA GLN A 14 -8.40 -29.64 -5.41
C GLN A 14 -8.82 -29.00 -4.09
N PHE A 15 -8.86 -29.77 -3.01
CA PHE A 15 -9.19 -29.25 -1.68
C PHE A 15 -8.15 -28.24 -1.17
N ARG A 16 -6.85 -28.49 -1.38
CA ARG A 16 -5.81 -27.51 -1.04
C ARG A 16 -5.98 -26.21 -1.81
N GLN A 17 -6.25 -26.29 -3.11
CA GLN A 17 -6.49 -25.12 -3.94
C GLN A 17 -7.76 -24.35 -3.53
N TYR A 18 -8.80 -25.07 -3.11
CA TYR A 18 -9.99 -24.48 -2.51
C TYR A 18 -9.63 -23.68 -1.24
N LEU A 19 -8.87 -24.27 -0.31
CA LEU A 19 -8.45 -23.59 0.92
C LEU A 19 -7.56 -22.37 0.67
N GLU A 20 -6.72 -22.41 -0.37
CA GLU A 20 -5.88 -21.28 -0.77
C GLU A 20 -6.69 -20.15 -1.40
N SER A 21 -7.55 -20.48 -2.37
CA SER A 21 -8.39 -19.49 -3.07
C SER A 21 -9.37 -18.76 -2.14
N HIS A 22 -9.81 -19.42 -1.06
CA HIS A 22 -10.69 -18.82 -0.05
C HIS A 22 -9.93 -18.18 1.11
N GLY A 23 -8.60 -18.09 1.04
CA GLY A 23 -7.77 -17.43 2.05
C GLY A 23 -7.67 -18.16 3.39
N VAL A 24 -8.21 -19.38 3.51
CA VAL A 24 -8.25 -20.17 4.76
C VAL A 24 -6.83 -20.44 5.26
N ARG A 25 -5.91 -20.79 4.36
CA ARG A 25 -4.51 -21.04 4.70
C ARG A 25 -3.85 -19.81 5.33
N VAL A 26 -4.12 -18.62 4.78
CA VAL A 26 -3.57 -17.35 5.27
C VAL A 26 -4.19 -16.99 6.62
N ALA A 27 -5.50 -17.12 6.77
CA ALA A 27 -6.19 -16.84 8.03
C ALA A 27 -5.69 -17.74 9.17
N LEU A 28 -5.52 -19.04 8.92
CA LEU A 28 -4.94 -19.97 9.88
C LEU A 28 -3.49 -19.62 10.23
N ALA A 29 -2.66 -19.28 9.25
CA ALA A 29 -1.27 -18.90 9.49
C ALA A 29 -1.17 -17.64 10.36
N LYS A 30 -2.02 -16.63 10.13
CA LYS A 30 -2.12 -15.41 10.96
C LYS A 30 -2.53 -15.75 12.39
N SER A 31 -3.60 -16.53 12.55
CA SER A 31 -4.11 -16.93 13.87
C SER A 31 -3.05 -17.70 14.68
N LEU A 32 -2.33 -18.63 14.04
CA LEU A 32 -1.21 -19.35 14.65
C LEU A 32 -0.02 -18.43 14.99
N SER A 33 0.26 -17.44 14.15
CA SER A 33 1.27 -16.41 14.44
C SER A 33 0.88 -15.59 15.66
N ASN A 34 -0.38 -15.17 15.76
CA ASN A 34 -0.91 -14.42 16.89
C ASN A 34 -0.84 -15.24 18.18
N LEU A 35 -1.26 -16.51 18.14
CA LEU A 35 -1.14 -17.45 19.25
C LEU A 35 0.32 -17.61 19.73
N LYS A 36 1.29 -17.60 18.80
CA LYS A 36 2.72 -17.69 19.14
C LYS A 36 3.24 -16.41 19.81
N LYS A 37 2.65 -15.25 19.49
CA LYS A 37 3.04 -13.94 20.04
C LYS A 37 2.43 -13.66 21.40
N GLU A 38 1.38 -14.38 21.79
CA GLU A 38 0.76 -14.21 23.11
C GLU A 38 1.78 -14.42 24.23
N ALA A 39 1.91 -13.40 25.08
CA ALA A 39 2.87 -13.39 26.18
C ALA A 39 2.55 -14.46 27.22
N GLU A 40 1.25 -14.70 27.45
CA GLU A 40 0.74 -15.80 28.25
C GLU A 40 0.03 -16.80 27.35
N ARG A 41 0.38 -18.08 27.43
CA ARG A 41 -0.28 -19.11 26.62
C ARG A 41 -1.76 -19.20 27.03
N PRO A 42 -2.70 -19.11 26.08
CA PRO A 42 -4.11 -19.26 26.42
C PRO A 42 -4.37 -20.67 26.95
N ALA A 43 -5.28 -20.77 27.93
CA ALA A 43 -5.64 -22.05 28.54
C ALA A 43 -6.17 -23.07 27.52
N ASN A 44 -6.82 -22.58 26.45
CA ASN A 44 -7.23 -23.38 25.31
C ASN A 44 -6.78 -22.71 23.99
N PRO A 45 -5.71 -23.23 23.35
CA PRO A 45 -5.21 -22.71 22.08
C PRO A 45 -6.21 -22.84 20.91
N VAL A 46 -7.06 -23.86 20.92
CA VAL A 46 -8.03 -24.09 19.84
C VAL A 46 -9.14 -23.05 19.91
N SER A 47 -9.66 -22.76 21.10
CA SER A 47 -10.69 -21.71 21.25
C SER A 47 -10.14 -20.34 20.83
N PHE A 48 -8.90 -20.03 21.21
CA PHE A 48 -8.23 -18.80 20.74
C PHE A 48 -8.20 -18.73 19.21
N ILE A 49 -7.81 -19.80 18.53
CA ILE A 49 -7.74 -19.82 17.07
C ILE A 49 -9.13 -19.61 16.46
N VAL A 50 -10.16 -20.25 17.01
CA VAL A 50 -11.55 -20.08 16.54
C VAL A 50 -12.00 -18.64 16.69
N ASP A 51 -11.74 -18.00 17.82
CA ASP A 51 -12.11 -16.61 18.09
C ASP A 51 -11.41 -15.63 17.13
N GLN A 52 -10.15 -15.90 16.80
CA GLN A 52 -9.38 -15.13 15.81
C GLN A 52 -9.98 -15.20 14.40
N LEU A 53 -10.55 -16.35 14.03
CA LEU A 53 -11.09 -16.63 12.70
C LEU A 53 -12.56 -16.19 12.51
N GLN A 54 -13.21 -15.69 13.56
CA GLN A 54 -14.58 -15.19 13.43
C GLN A 54 -14.67 -14.00 12.45
N PRO A 55 -15.83 -13.79 11.78
CA PRO A 55 -16.01 -12.66 10.85
C PRO A 55 -15.74 -11.27 11.45
N ASP A 56 -15.91 -11.12 12.77
CA ASP A 56 -15.59 -9.91 13.54
C ASP A 56 -14.47 -10.13 14.57
N GLY A 57 -13.72 -11.22 14.37
CA GLY A 57 -12.55 -11.56 15.16
C GLY A 57 -11.37 -10.61 14.91
N PRO A 58 -10.34 -10.65 15.78
CA PRO A 58 -9.16 -9.80 15.65
C PRO A 58 -8.50 -9.83 14.26
N CYS A 59 -8.33 -10.99 13.63
CA CYS A 59 -7.74 -11.06 12.29
C CYS A 59 -8.58 -10.31 11.24
N ALA A 60 -9.91 -10.43 11.28
CA ALA A 60 -10.78 -9.73 10.35
C ALA A 60 -10.75 -8.21 10.56
N LYS A 61 -10.64 -7.75 11.82
CA LYS A 61 -10.51 -6.33 12.16
C LYS A 61 -9.16 -5.76 11.69
N GLU A 62 -8.07 -6.49 11.91
CA GLU A 62 -6.74 -6.11 11.43
C GLU A 62 -6.71 -6.03 9.90
N ASP A 63 -7.32 -6.98 9.20
CA ASP A 63 -7.38 -6.98 7.74
C ASP A 63 -8.17 -5.79 7.18
N ARG A 64 -9.32 -5.45 7.78
CA ARG A 64 -10.06 -4.22 7.42
C ARG A 64 -9.21 -2.98 7.68
N ARG A 65 -8.51 -2.93 8.82
CA ARG A 65 -7.65 -1.79 9.16
C ARG A 65 -6.47 -1.63 8.19
N ILE A 66 -5.84 -2.71 7.79
CA ILE A 66 -4.76 -2.70 6.78
C ILE A 66 -5.30 -2.22 5.44
N ALA A 67 -6.49 -2.66 5.02
CA ALA A 67 -7.11 -2.20 3.79
C ALA A 67 -7.38 -0.69 3.82
N GLU A 68 -7.93 -0.16 4.92
CA GLU A 68 -8.12 1.29 5.12
C GLU A 68 -6.80 2.06 5.04
N LEU A 69 -5.76 1.57 5.72
CA LEU A 69 -4.44 2.22 5.72
C LEU A 69 -3.82 2.23 4.32
N ASN A 70 -3.95 1.14 3.56
CA ASN A 70 -3.47 1.11 2.18
C ASN A 70 -4.20 2.12 1.29
N GLN A 71 -5.52 2.30 1.46
CA GLN A 71 -6.27 3.33 0.73
C GLN A 71 -5.77 4.74 1.08
N ILE A 72 -5.53 5.02 2.37
CA ILE A 72 -4.99 6.31 2.82
C ILE A 72 -3.59 6.54 2.23
N ILE A 73 -2.75 5.51 2.21
CA ILE A 73 -1.40 5.60 1.63
C ILE A 73 -1.46 5.98 0.15
N GLU A 74 -2.35 5.36 -0.64
CA GLU A 74 -2.48 5.71 -2.05
C GLU A 74 -2.98 7.15 -2.25
N LEU A 75 -3.99 7.58 -1.48
CA LEU A 75 -4.45 8.98 -1.51
C LEU A 75 -3.35 9.97 -1.16
N LEU A 76 -2.52 9.67 -0.16
CA LEU A 76 -1.40 10.53 0.22
C LEU A 76 -0.31 10.57 -0.86
N LYS A 77 -0.03 9.45 -1.53
CA LYS A 77 0.91 9.42 -2.67
C LYS A 77 0.42 10.31 -3.81
N GLU A 78 -0.86 10.25 -4.13
CA GLU A 78 -1.48 11.11 -5.15
C GLU A 78 -1.37 12.59 -4.76
N GLN A 79 -1.67 12.93 -3.51
CA GLN A 79 -1.53 14.31 -3.02
C GLN A 79 -0.10 14.80 -3.09
N ILE A 80 0.88 13.98 -2.68
CA ILE A 80 2.30 14.33 -2.78
C ILE A 80 2.68 14.61 -4.23
N ALA A 81 2.30 13.74 -5.16
CA ALA A 81 2.57 13.93 -6.59
C ALA A 81 1.96 15.23 -7.13
N MET A 82 0.74 15.58 -6.70
CA MET A 82 0.10 16.86 -7.07
C MET A 82 0.88 18.07 -6.53
N TYR A 83 1.30 18.03 -5.27
CA TYR A 83 2.07 19.13 -4.67
C TYR A 83 3.45 19.27 -5.31
N GLU A 84 4.12 18.17 -5.63
CA GLU A 84 5.39 18.18 -6.37
C GLU A 84 5.25 18.77 -7.77
N ALA A 85 4.18 18.39 -8.50
CA ALA A 85 3.89 18.97 -9.81
C ALA A 85 3.64 20.48 -9.73
N LYS A 86 2.82 20.91 -8.75
CA LYS A 86 2.52 22.33 -8.54
C LYS A 86 3.77 23.14 -8.16
N ALA A 87 4.59 22.60 -7.26
CA ALA A 87 5.85 23.25 -6.87
C ALA A 87 6.80 23.40 -8.07
N LYS A 88 6.82 22.41 -8.98
CA LYS A 88 7.61 22.48 -10.21
C LYS A 88 7.07 23.54 -11.17
N GLU A 89 5.76 23.62 -11.38
CA GLU A 89 5.14 24.66 -12.21
C GLU A 89 5.41 26.06 -11.66
N GLU A 90 5.30 26.26 -10.34
CA GLU A 90 5.60 27.53 -9.69
C GLU A 90 7.09 27.91 -9.83
N ALA A 91 8.00 26.94 -9.71
CA ALA A 91 9.43 27.16 -9.91
C ALA A 91 9.77 27.52 -11.38
N GLU A 92 9.14 26.86 -12.35
CA GLU A 92 9.32 27.17 -13.78
C GLU A 92 8.74 28.54 -14.14
N ALA A 93 7.59 28.92 -13.57
CA ALA A 93 6.99 30.24 -13.76
C ALA A 93 7.88 31.35 -13.16
N ALA A 94 8.40 31.15 -11.94
CA ALA A 94 9.32 32.09 -11.31
C ALA A 94 10.64 32.23 -12.10
N ALA A 95 11.16 31.14 -12.66
CA ALA A 95 12.37 31.18 -13.48
C ALA A 95 12.15 31.99 -14.77
N LYS A 96 11.03 31.80 -15.47
CA LYS A 96 10.67 32.56 -16.69
C LYS A 96 10.48 34.05 -16.41
N ALA A 97 9.74 34.40 -15.34
CA ALA A 97 9.53 35.79 -14.96
C ALA A 97 10.85 36.52 -14.70
N LYS A 98 11.82 35.84 -14.06
CA LYS A 98 13.15 36.39 -13.83
C LYS A 98 13.95 36.55 -15.13
N THR A 99 13.83 35.61 -16.06
CA THR A 99 14.54 35.71 -17.35
C THR A 99 14.00 36.85 -18.23
N GLU A 100 12.70 37.11 -18.16
CA GLU A 100 12.07 38.23 -18.88
C GLU A 100 12.45 39.58 -18.28
N GLN A 101 12.51 39.69 -16.96
CA GLN A 101 12.94 40.91 -16.25
C GLN A 101 14.42 41.22 -16.53
N ASP A 102 15.30 40.22 -16.47
CA ASP A 102 16.73 40.37 -16.78
C ASP A 102 16.94 40.78 -18.27
N ALA A 103 16.08 40.31 -19.19
CA ALA A 103 16.13 40.65 -20.61
C ALA A 103 15.57 42.05 -20.94
N GLU A 104 14.69 42.59 -20.10
CA GLU A 104 14.12 43.93 -20.24
C GLU A 104 15.09 45.01 -19.69
N GLU A 105 15.75 44.75 -18.56
CA GLU A 105 16.83 45.62 -18.04
C GLU A 105 18.01 45.73 -19.02
N ALA A 106 18.45 44.62 -19.62
CA ALA A 106 19.55 44.62 -20.58
C ALA A 106 19.27 45.46 -21.85
N LYS A 107 18.00 45.56 -22.28
CA LYS A 107 17.59 46.38 -23.44
C LYS A 107 17.53 47.86 -23.11
N ASN A 108 17.25 48.22 -21.87
CA ASN A 108 17.18 49.62 -21.44
C ASN A 108 18.57 50.24 -21.28
N GLU A 109 19.54 49.46 -20.77
CA GLU A 109 20.95 49.91 -20.67
C GLU A 109 21.63 50.09 -22.03
N THR A 110 21.20 49.37 -23.07
CA THR A 110 21.74 49.56 -24.43
C THR A 110 21.18 50.80 -25.15
N ALA A 111 20.04 51.34 -24.70
CA ALA A 111 19.39 52.50 -25.31
C ALA A 111 19.94 53.84 -24.79
N GLU A 112 20.46 53.90 -23.55
CA GLU A 112 20.97 55.13 -22.94
C GLU A 112 22.45 55.44 -23.26
N GLY A 113 23.20 54.50 -23.83
CA GLY A 113 24.62 54.70 -24.21
C GLY A 113 24.86 55.43 -25.54
N GLY A 114 23.80 55.82 -26.26
CA GLY A 114 23.87 56.41 -27.61
C GLY A 114 23.56 57.90 -27.66
N ASN A 115 24.15 58.71 -26.77
CA ASN A 115 24.13 60.17 -26.94
C ASN A 115 25.43 60.76 -26.38
N ALA A 116 26.52 60.59 -27.13
CA ALA A 116 27.81 61.26 -26.92
C ALA A 116 28.15 62.07 -28.17
#